data_AF-A0A357G5I6-F1
#
_entry.id   AF-A0A357G5I6-F1
#
_cell.length_a   1.000
_cell.length_b   1.000
_cell.length_c   1.000
_cell.angle_alpha   90.00
_cell.angle_beta   90.00
_cell.angle_gamma   90.00
#
_symmetry.space_group_name_H-M   'P 1'
#
loop_
_entity.id
_entity.type
_entity.pdbx_description
1 polymer ?
#
loop_
_entity_poly.entity_id
_entity_poly.type
_entity_poly.pdbx_seq_one_letter_code
_entity_poly.pdbx_strand_id
1 'polypeptide(L)'
;MNYFIKKNIIPIFLAIFMLSSFAYLSWTEKQQQDLDYGKDWWSAYFENPKNDSFDFFIENHSEIKNFHWEVYVEKNKTYESDAQLSKGEIKKFPITVSDIKDKRITIKISGNNEIREIYKIISQ
;
A
#
# COMPACT_ATOMS: atom_id res chain seq x y z
N MET A 1 18.19 -9.35 -52.15
CA MET A 1 18.21 -9.81 -50.74
C MET A 1 19.61 -10.25 -50.39
N ASN A 2 20.25 -9.61 -49.40
CA ASN A 2 21.67 -9.79 -49.11
C ASN A 2 21.97 -11.25 -48.67
N TYR A 3 22.97 -11.92 -49.25
CA TYR A 3 23.26 -13.35 -49.03
C TYR A 3 23.47 -13.67 -47.54
N PHE A 4 24.06 -12.72 -46.81
CA PHE A 4 24.24 -12.76 -45.37
C PHE A 4 22.90 -12.81 -44.60
N ILE A 5 21.90 -12.05 -45.03
CA ILE A 5 20.57 -12.01 -44.40
C ILE A 5 19.84 -13.35 -44.61
N LYS A 6 19.94 -13.96 -45.79
CA LYS A 6 19.32 -15.29 -46.04
C LYS A 6 19.91 -16.38 -45.14
N LYS A 7 21.23 -16.39 -44.95
CA LYS A 7 21.92 -17.39 -44.11
C LYS A 7 21.65 -17.17 -42.61
N ASN A 8 21.51 -15.92 -42.20
CA ASN A 8 21.38 -15.54 -40.79
C ASN A 8 19.94 -15.12 -40.41
N ILE A 9 18.94 -15.45 -41.22
CA ILE A 9 17.57 -14.99 -40.98
C ILE A 9 17.01 -15.51 -39.66
N ILE A 10 17.29 -16.78 -39.35
CA ILE A 10 16.86 -17.45 -38.12
C ILE A 10 17.50 -16.81 -36.88
N PRO A 11 18.85 -16.67 -36.76
CA PRO A 11 19.43 -16.04 -35.58
C PRO A 11 19.08 -14.56 -35.45
N ILE A 12 18.93 -13.81 -36.55
CA ILE A 12 18.50 -12.40 -36.51
C ILE A 12 17.07 -12.31 -35.96
N PHE A 13 16.16 -13.16 -36.44
CA PHE A 13 14.78 -13.18 -35.96
C PHE A 13 14.72 -13.54 -34.47
N LEU A 14 15.49 -14.54 -34.03
CA LEU A 14 15.56 -14.94 -32.62
C LEU A 14 16.08 -13.78 -31.74
N ALA A 15 17.13 -13.07 -32.19
CA ALA A 15 17.67 -11.93 -31.47
C ALA A 15 16.65 -10.79 -31.33
N ILE A 16 15.93 -10.48 -32.42
CA ILE A 16 14.86 -9.46 -32.39
C ILE A 16 13.74 -9.88 -31.44
N PHE A 17 13.32 -11.15 -31.48
CA PHE A 17 12.29 -11.68 -30.59
C PHE A 17 12.73 -11.62 -29.11
N MET A 18 13.97 -11.99 -28.80
CA MET A 18 14.48 -11.89 -27.43
C MET A 18 14.53 -10.45 -26.95
N LEU A 19 14.99 -9.51 -27.79
CA LEU A 19 15.04 -8.09 -27.45
C LEU A 19 13.64 -7.51 -27.24
N SER A 20 12.66 -7.88 -28.06
CA SER A 20 11.28 -7.42 -27.89
C SER A 20 10.65 -8.00 -26.62
N SER A 21 10.89 -9.27 -26.30
CA SER A 21 10.45 -9.86 -25.03
C SER A 21 11.08 -9.16 -23.83
N PHE A 22 12.38 -8.86 -23.87
CA PHE A 22 13.08 -8.16 -22.79
C PHE A 22 12.54 -6.73 -22.61
N ALA A 23 12.32 -6.00 -23.70
CA ALA A 23 11.75 -4.66 -23.67
C ALA A 23 10.32 -4.67 -23.11
N TYR A 24 9.51 -5.65 -23.51
CA TYR A 24 8.15 -5.83 -22.98
C TYR A 24 8.17 -6.15 -21.48
N LEU A 25 9.00 -7.10 -21.05
CA LEU A 25 9.12 -7.47 -19.64
C LEU A 25 9.55 -6.27 -18.79
N SER A 26 10.58 -5.54 -19.23
CA SER A 26 11.07 -4.34 -18.54
C SER A 26 10.00 -3.26 -18.43
N TRP A 27 9.18 -3.08 -19.47
CA TRP A 27 8.07 -2.15 -19.43
C TRP A 27 6.99 -2.60 -18.43
N THR A 28 6.61 -3.89 -18.46
CA THR A 28 5.62 -4.42 -17.51
C THR A 28 6.09 -4.38 -16.07
N GLU A 29 7.36 -4.66 -15.81
CA GLU A 29 7.96 -4.61 -14.47
C GLU A 29 7.92 -3.19 -13.92
N LYS A 30 8.27 -2.19 -14.75
CA LYS A 30 8.17 -0.77 -14.37
C LYS A 30 6.74 -0.39 -13.97
N GLN A 31 5.73 -0.87 -14.71
CA GLN A 31 4.33 -0.61 -14.37
C GLN A 31 3.87 -1.35 -13.10
N GLN A 32 4.39 -2.55 -12.84
CA GLN A 32 4.06 -3.30 -11.63
C GLN A 32 4.71 -2.71 -10.37
N GLN A 33 5.91 -2.14 -10.49
CA GLN A 33 6.63 -1.46 -9.42
C GLN A 33 6.01 -0.11 -9.05
N ASP A 34 5.29 0.52 -9.98
CA ASP A 34 4.51 1.72 -9.70
C ASP A 34 3.34 1.35 -8.76
N LEU A 35 3.31 1.95 -7.57
CA LEU A 35 2.29 1.71 -6.55
C LEU A 35 0.94 2.34 -6.91
N ASP A 36 0.95 3.33 -7.81
CA ASP A 36 -0.19 4.12 -8.25
C ASP A 36 -0.72 3.72 -9.64
N TYR A 37 0.09 3.00 -10.44
CA TYR A 37 -0.31 2.66 -11.81
C TYR A 37 -1.43 1.62 -11.86
N GLY A 38 -2.66 2.09 -12.13
CA GLY A 38 -3.84 1.25 -12.34
C GLY A 38 -4.30 0.49 -11.10
N LYS A 39 -3.79 0.84 -9.91
CA LYS A 39 -4.18 0.24 -8.64
C LYS A 39 -5.06 1.23 -7.88
N ASP A 40 -6.15 0.73 -7.32
CA ASP A 40 -7.10 1.47 -6.48
C ASP A 40 -7.10 0.80 -5.11
N TRP A 41 -6.20 1.25 -4.23
CA TRP A 41 -6.03 0.64 -2.92
C TRP A 41 -5.63 1.67 -1.89
N TRP A 42 -5.92 1.35 -0.64
CA TRP A 42 -5.42 2.09 0.51
C TRP A 42 -5.12 1.09 1.61
N SER A 43 -4.25 1.47 2.53
CA SER A 43 -3.85 0.62 3.65
C SER A 43 -3.70 1.44 4.92
N ALA A 44 -3.83 0.75 6.05
CA ALA A 44 -3.51 1.29 7.35
C ALA A 44 -2.55 0.34 8.07
N TYR A 45 -1.58 0.88 8.78
CA TYR A 45 -0.59 0.10 9.53
C TYR A 45 0.02 0.91 10.67
N PHE A 46 0.46 0.23 11.72
CA PHE A 46 1.18 0.88 12.81
C PHE A 46 2.56 1.33 12.34
N GLU A 47 3.02 2.49 12.83
CA GLU A 47 4.37 3.01 12.56
C GLU A 47 5.44 1.99 12.93
N ASN A 48 5.26 1.36 14.10
CA ASN A 48 6.15 0.30 14.54
C ASN A 48 5.33 -0.78 15.27
N PRO A 49 5.27 -2.01 14.74
CA PRO A 49 4.50 -3.07 15.36
C PRO A 49 5.12 -3.58 16.67
N LYS A 50 6.39 -3.28 16.95
CA LYS A 50 7.14 -3.83 18.09
C LYS A 50 7.27 -2.91 19.31
N ASN A 51 7.09 -1.59 19.14
CA ASN A 51 7.19 -0.65 20.25
C ASN A 51 5.83 -0.50 20.97
N ASP A 52 5.75 0.37 21.96
CA ASP A 52 4.49 0.64 22.67
C ASP A 52 3.66 1.78 22.05
N SER A 53 4.09 2.31 20.89
CA SER A 53 3.36 3.34 20.17
C SER A 53 2.17 2.75 19.41
N PHE A 54 1.07 3.50 19.40
CA PHE A 54 -0.12 3.24 18.59
C PHE A 54 -0.26 4.21 17.43
N ASP A 55 0.78 5.01 17.18
CA ASP A 55 0.86 5.81 15.98
C ASP A 55 0.70 4.91 14.76
N PHE A 56 -0.11 5.37 13.82
CA PHE A 56 -0.43 4.62 12.62
C PHE A 56 -0.37 5.52 11.39
N PHE A 57 -0.23 4.89 10.24
CA PHE A 57 -0.29 5.53 8.94
C PHE A 57 -1.56 5.11 8.22
N ILE A 58 -2.10 6.03 7.42
CA ILE A 58 -2.98 5.70 6.31
C ILE A 58 -2.20 6.04 5.04
N GLU A 59 -2.08 5.06 4.15
CA GLU A 59 -1.45 5.17 2.83
C GLU A 59 -2.54 5.02 1.78
N ASN A 60 -2.68 6.04 0.92
CA ASN A 60 -3.77 6.13 -0.03
C ASN A 60 -3.26 6.15 -1.46
N HIS A 61 -3.51 5.08 -2.21
CA HIS A 61 -3.30 5.01 -3.66
C HIS A 61 -4.64 4.93 -4.43
N SER A 62 -5.74 5.24 -3.73
CA SER A 62 -7.11 5.25 -4.27
C SER A 62 -7.58 6.66 -4.61
N GLU A 63 -8.73 6.77 -5.26
CA GLU A 63 -9.41 8.06 -5.48
C GLU A 63 -10.20 8.54 -4.25
N ILE A 64 -10.23 7.75 -3.16
CA ILE A 64 -10.89 8.12 -1.91
C ILE A 64 -10.16 9.32 -1.30
N LYS A 65 -10.90 10.38 -0.96
CA LYS A 65 -10.32 11.59 -0.35
C LYS A 65 -10.58 11.72 1.12
N ASN A 66 -11.70 11.19 1.61
CA ASN A 66 -12.13 11.35 2.99
C ASN A 66 -12.07 9.99 3.68
N PHE A 67 -11.29 9.93 4.75
CA PHE A 67 -11.18 8.78 5.63
C PHE A 67 -11.71 9.17 7.00
N HIS A 68 -12.56 8.33 7.58
CA HIS A 68 -12.96 8.44 8.98
C HIS A 68 -12.25 7.35 9.77
N TRP A 69 -11.60 7.69 10.88
CA TRP A 69 -10.93 6.70 11.71
C TRP A 69 -11.37 6.80 13.16
N GLU A 70 -11.45 5.64 13.79
CA GLU A 70 -11.90 5.45 15.17
C GLU A 70 -10.87 4.59 15.91
N VAL A 71 -10.58 4.95 17.16
CA VAL A 71 -9.71 4.19 18.05
C VAL A 71 -10.56 3.59 19.17
N TYR A 72 -10.47 2.27 19.29
CA TYR A 72 -11.12 1.47 20.31
C TYR A 72 -10.08 0.90 21.26
N VAL A 73 -10.28 1.14 22.55
CA VAL A 73 -9.57 0.43 23.63
C VAL A 73 -10.49 -0.68 24.09
N GLU A 74 -10.06 -1.93 23.93
CA GLU A 74 -10.89 -3.14 24.01
C GLU A 74 -12.07 -3.10 23.03
N LYS A 75 -13.19 -2.55 23.49
CA LYS A 75 -14.45 -2.40 22.75
C LYS A 75 -15.05 -1.01 22.88
N ASN A 76 -14.41 -0.12 23.65
CA ASN A 76 -14.91 1.21 23.92
C ASN A 76 -14.25 2.19 22.95
N LYS A 77 -15.07 2.88 22.16
CA LYS A 77 -14.61 3.97 21.30
C LYS A 77 -14.05 5.07 22.20
N THR A 78 -12.80 5.44 21.97
CA THR A 78 -12.07 6.41 22.80
C THR A 78 -11.76 7.68 22.02
N TYR A 79 -11.42 7.55 20.73
CA TYR A 79 -11.15 8.68 19.84
C TYR A 79 -11.73 8.42 18.46
N GLU A 80 -12.06 9.50 17.76
CA GLU A 80 -12.40 9.46 16.34
C GLU A 80 -11.98 10.76 15.67
N SER A 81 -11.68 10.70 14.38
CA SER A 81 -11.45 11.90 13.57
C SER A 81 -11.60 11.60 12.10
N ASP A 82 -11.67 12.67 11.32
CA ASP A 82 -11.65 12.62 9.87
C ASP A 82 -10.28 13.05 9.35
N ALA A 83 -9.90 12.48 8.21
CA ALA A 83 -8.68 12.81 7.52
C ALA A 83 -8.94 12.95 6.03
N GLN A 84 -8.41 14.02 5.45
CA GLN A 84 -8.31 14.15 4.01
C GLN A 84 -6.92 13.72 3.54
N LEU A 85 -6.89 12.76 2.62
CA LEU A 85 -5.68 12.26 1.97
C LEU A 85 -5.88 12.26 0.46
N SER A 86 -4.90 12.80 -0.26
CA SER A 86 -4.84 12.70 -1.72
C SER A 86 -4.32 11.33 -2.16
N LYS A 87 -4.49 11.01 -3.45
CA LYS A 87 -3.87 9.82 -4.06
C LYS A 87 -2.34 9.94 -4.05
N GLY A 88 -1.67 8.86 -3.67
CA GLY A 88 -0.23 8.79 -3.38
C GLY A 88 0.17 9.34 -2.01
N GLU A 89 -0.76 9.82 -1.18
CA GLU A 89 -0.44 10.43 0.11
C GLU A 89 -0.33 9.37 1.23
N ILE A 90 0.71 9.51 2.05
CA ILE A 90 0.90 8.76 3.29
C ILE A 90 0.84 9.75 4.44
N LYS A 91 -0.06 9.52 5.39
CA LYS A 91 -0.26 10.41 6.54
C LYS A 91 -0.15 9.67 7.86
N LYS A 92 0.66 10.22 8.77
CA LYS A 92 0.82 9.74 10.15
C LYS A 92 -0.25 10.32 11.07
N PHE A 93 -0.81 9.49 11.93
CA PHE A 93 -1.75 9.86 12.99
C PHE A 93 -1.14 9.50 14.34
N PRO A 94 -0.70 10.49 15.13
CA PRO A 94 -0.17 10.24 16.45
C PRO A 94 -1.30 9.91 17.42
N ILE A 95 -1.17 8.81 18.16
CA ILE A 95 -2.19 8.32 19.09
C ILE A 95 -1.59 8.19 20.49
N THR A 96 -2.04 9.06 21.39
CA THR A 96 -1.67 9.00 22.81
C THR A 96 -2.85 8.42 23.58
N VAL A 97 -2.70 7.21 24.11
CA VAL A 97 -3.70 6.59 24.97
C VAL A 97 -3.06 6.26 26.30
N SER A 98 -3.67 6.70 27.39
CA SER A 98 -3.28 6.36 28.76
C SER A 98 -3.95 5.06 29.22
N ASP A 99 -3.31 4.33 30.14
CA ASP A 99 -3.85 3.11 30.74
C ASP A 99 -4.18 1.99 29.74
N ILE A 100 -3.16 1.57 28.99
CA ILE A 100 -3.23 0.65 27.83
C ILE A 100 -2.56 -0.70 28.08
N LYS A 101 -2.02 -0.91 29.29
CA LYS A 101 -1.32 -2.15 29.63
C LYS A 101 -2.28 -3.33 29.54
N ASP A 102 -1.86 -4.38 28.82
CA ASP A 102 -2.61 -5.61 28.58
C ASP A 102 -3.98 -5.39 27.89
N LYS A 103 -4.19 -4.22 27.26
CA LYS A 103 -5.42 -3.92 26.53
C LYS A 103 -5.21 -4.03 25.02
N ARG A 104 -6.23 -4.54 24.33
CA ARG A 104 -6.28 -4.53 22.86
C ARG A 104 -6.63 -3.14 22.36
N ILE A 105 -5.80 -2.57 21.51
CA ILE A 105 -6.14 -1.37 20.73
C ILE A 105 -6.54 -1.79 19.33
N THR A 106 -7.70 -1.31 18.89
CA THR A 106 -8.20 -1.51 17.53
C THR A 106 -8.40 -0.15 16.88
N ILE A 107 -7.82 0.06 15.72
CA ILE A 107 -8.02 1.25 14.90
C ILE A 107 -8.83 0.82 13.70
N LYS A 108 -10.01 1.41 13.57
CA LYS A 108 -10.94 1.16 12.47
C LYS A 108 -10.93 2.37 11.56
N ILE A 109 -10.64 2.15 10.28
CA ILE A 109 -10.60 3.19 9.26
C ILE A 109 -11.70 2.87 8.24
N SER A 110 -12.49 3.87 7.90
CA SER A 110 -13.57 3.80 6.93
C SER A 110 -13.26 4.75 5.77
N GLY A 111 -13.25 4.24 4.55
CA GLY A 111 -13.05 5.00 3.32
C GLY A 111 -14.12 4.62 2.30
N ASN A 112 -15.00 5.57 1.95
CA ASN A 112 -16.21 5.32 1.17
C ASN A 112 -17.04 4.15 1.75
N ASN A 113 -17.01 2.98 1.10
CA ASN A 113 -17.74 1.77 1.48
C ASN A 113 -16.83 0.66 2.02
N GLU A 114 -15.53 0.91 2.12
CA GLU A 114 -14.56 -0.03 2.66
C GLU A 114 -14.20 0.31 4.10
N ILE A 115 -14.04 -0.74 4.90
CA ILE A 115 -13.58 -0.64 6.28
C ILE A 115 -12.34 -1.51 6.42
N ARG A 116 -11.28 -0.97 7.02
CA ARG A 116 -10.08 -1.71 7.40
C ARG A 116 -9.84 -1.55 8.88
N GLU A 117 -9.41 -2.64 9.51
CA GLU A 117 -9.10 -2.67 10.93
C GLU A 117 -7.68 -3.17 11.14
N ILE A 118 -6.93 -2.42 11.94
CA ILE A 118 -5.63 -2.84 12.47
C ILE A 118 -5.73 -2.92 13.99
N TYR A 119 -5.07 -3.89 14.58
CA TYR A 119 -5.07 -4.04 16.03
C TYR A 119 -3.70 -4.44 16.55
N LYS A 120 -3.44 -4.07 17.80
CA LYS A 120 -2.22 -4.40 18.52
C LYS A 120 -2.54 -4.60 19.99
N ILE A 121 -1.86 -5.58 20.58
CA ILE A 121 -1.92 -5.87 22.01
C ILE A 121 -0.50 -5.70 22.52
N ILE A 122 -0.32 -4.80 23.48
CA ILE A 122 0.96 -4.70 24.20
C ILE A 122 0.86 -5.69 25.36
N SER A 123 1.60 -6.78 25.24
CA SER A 123 1.84 -7.72 26.33
C SER A 123 3.25 -7.41 26.86
N GLN A 124 3.36 -7.12 28.15
CA GLN A 124 4.65 -7.02 28.84
C GLN A 124 5.11 -8.39 29.33
#